data_AF-A0ABD4ZSX3-F1
#
_entry.id   AF-A0ABD4ZSX3-F1
#
_cell.length_a   1.000
_cell.length_b   1.000
_cell.length_c   1.000
_cell.angle_alpha   90.00
_cell.angle_beta   90.00
_cell.angle_gamma   90.00
#
_symmetry.space_group_name_H-M   'P 1'
#
loop_
_entity.id
_entity.type
_entity.pdbx_description
1 polymer ?
#
loop_
_entity_poly.entity_id
_entity_poly.type
_entity_poly.pdbx_seq_one_letter_code
_entity_poly.pdbx_strand_id
1 'polypeptide(L)'
;MFKEGSYVTANGTFQVKAVGEEYIEFDPYGVGEVSNVSQYEENGFKEVTENGLPKEFDGFQVGDFFSLNGKYKVLRSNELFTKIELENHMLSLPNHKLMEVE
;
A
#
# COMPACT_ATOMS: atom_id res chain seq x y z
N MET A 1 5.35 15.58 -1.64
CA MET A 1 4.01 15.14 -2.12
C MET A 1 4.20 14.55 -3.51
N PHE A 2 3.53 13.44 -3.81
CA PHE A 2 3.61 12.80 -5.12
C PHE A 2 2.61 13.44 -6.08
N LYS A 3 2.95 13.49 -7.36
CA LYS A 3 2.13 14.13 -8.39
C LYS A 3 0.96 13.22 -8.78
N GLU A 4 -0.25 13.78 -8.88
CA GLU A 4 -1.39 13.03 -9.41
C GLU A 4 -1.10 12.51 -10.83
N GLY A 5 -1.44 11.25 -11.07
CA GLY A 5 -1.16 10.54 -12.32
C GLY A 5 0.27 10.03 -12.46
N SER A 6 1.19 10.32 -11.53
CA SER A 6 2.49 9.66 -11.48
C SER A 6 2.38 8.27 -10.85
N TYR A 7 3.48 7.54 -10.86
CA TYR A 7 3.57 6.21 -10.24
C TYR A 7 4.49 6.25 -9.03
N VAL A 8 4.10 5.50 -8.00
CA VAL A 8 4.91 5.25 -6.82
C VAL A 8 5.06 3.75 -6.62
N THR A 9 6.14 3.36 -5.98
CA THR A 9 6.28 2.01 -5.44
C THR A 9 6.04 2.00 -3.93
N ALA A 10 5.39 0.95 -3.45
CA ALA A 10 5.30 0.62 -2.04
C ALA A 10 5.91 -0.77 -1.84
N ASN A 11 6.82 -0.90 -0.88
CA ASN A 11 7.37 -2.17 -0.46
C ASN A 11 7.28 -2.31 1.06
N GLY A 12 6.55 -3.31 1.52
CA GLY A 12 6.45 -3.64 2.94
C GLY A 12 5.10 -4.22 3.32
N THR A 13 4.96 -4.50 4.61
CA THR A 13 3.69 -4.93 5.20
C THR A 13 2.99 -3.73 5.83
N PHE A 14 1.69 -3.67 5.65
CA PHE A 14 0.82 -2.61 6.11
C PHE A 14 -0.37 -3.22 6.83
N GLN A 15 -0.84 -2.53 7.87
CA GLN A 15 -2.05 -2.92 8.59
C GLN A 15 -3.19 -1.98 8.22
N VAL A 16 -4.37 -2.52 7.97
CA VAL A 16 -5.58 -1.73 7.77
C VAL A 16 -5.92 -1.04 9.08
N LYS A 17 -5.86 0.28 9.05
CA LYS A 17 -6.18 1.14 10.19
C LYS A 17 -7.64 1.57 10.17
N ALA A 18 -8.16 1.90 8.99
CA ALA A 18 -9.55 2.30 8.81
C ALA A 18 -10.08 1.88 7.43
N VAL A 19 -11.35 1.49 7.38
CA VAL A 19 -12.08 1.23 6.13
C VAL A 19 -13.12 2.34 5.99
N GLY A 20 -12.84 3.32 5.13
CA GLY A 20 -13.76 4.41 4.82
C GLY A 20 -14.68 4.08 3.64
N GLU A 21 -15.64 4.96 3.37
CA GLU A 21 -16.54 4.83 2.22
C GLU A 21 -15.81 4.95 0.87
N GLU A 22 -14.79 5.82 0.80
CA GLU A 22 -14.05 6.09 -0.44
C GLU A 22 -12.67 5.41 -0.50
N TYR A 23 -12.04 5.11 0.64
CA TYR A 23 -10.68 4.59 0.68
C TYR A 23 -10.40 3.74 1.92
N ILE A 24 -9.40 2.86 1.82
CA ILE A 24 -8.85 2.10 2.95
C ILE A 24 -7.56 2.77 3.41
N GLU A 25 -7.47 3.10 4.70
CA GLU A 25 -6.27 3.69 5.30
C GLU A 25 -5.39 2.60 5.91
N PHE A 26 -4.10 2.70 5.61
CA PHE A 26 -3.08 1.78 6.08
C PHE A 26 -2.06 2.49 6.96
N ASP A 27 -1.66 1.81 8.04
CA ASP A 27 -0.46 2.13 8.79
C ASP A 27 0.65 1.12 8.44
N PRO A 28 1.93 1.52 8.53
CA PRO A 28 3.02 0.60 8.26
C PRO A 28 3.10 -0.45 9.37
N TYR A 29 3.24 -1.72 9.01
CA TYR A 29 3.36 -2.82 9.96
C TYR A 29 4.75 -3.47 9.88
N GLY A 30 5.45 -3.50 11.01
CA GLY A 30 6.84 -3.97 11.09
C GLY A 30 7.88 -2.96 10.58
N VAL A 31 9.15 -3.24 10.88
CA VAL A 31 10.30 -2.40 10.53
C VAL A 31 10.73 -2.69 9.08
N GLY A 32 9.87 -2.41 8.10
CA GLY A 32 10.22 -2.53 6.69
C GLY A 32 10.82 -1.23 6.18
N GLU A 33 12.16 -1.12 6.13
CA GLU A 33 12.81 -0.19 5.22
C GLU A 33 12.25 -0.44 3.80
N VAL A 34 12.09 0.62 3.00
CA VAL A 34 11.77 0.46 1.58
C VAL A 34 12.97 -0.22 0.94
N SER A 35 13.01 -1.54 1.04
CA SER A 35 14.09 -2.35 0.51
C SER A 35 13.97 -2.21 -0.99
N ASN A 36 15.02 -1.71 -1.64
CA ASN A 36 15.15 -1.69 -3.08
C ASN A 36 15.20 -3.15 -3.57
N VAL A 37 14.05 -3.81 -3.62
CA VAL A 37 13.92 -5.18 -4.11
C VAL A 37 13.78 -5.10 -5.62
N SER A 38 14.73 -5.72 -6.31
CA SER A 38 14.93 -5.64 -7.76
C SER A 38 13.85 -6.32 -8.60
N GLN A 39 12.76 -6.83 -8.00
CA GLN A 39 11.68 -7.54 -8.66
C GLN A 39 10.32 -7.07 -8.10
N TYR A 40 9.71 -6.11 -8.83
CA TYR A 40 8.33 -5.68 -8.60
C TYR A 40 7.37 -6.71 -9.20
N GLU A 41 6.29 -7.02 -8.49
CA GLU A 41 5.15 -7.74 -9.05
C GLU A 41 4.10 -6.73 -9.52
N GLU A 42 3.60 -6.88 -10.75
CA GLU A 42 2.50 -6.05 -11.24
C GLU A 42 1.27 -6.33 -10.35
N ASN A 43 0.76 -5.28 -9.71
CA ASN A 43 -0.29 -5.33 -8.68
C ASN A 43 0.08 -6.00 -7.35
N GLY A 44 1.37 -6.22 -7.03
CA GLY A 44 1.87 -7.02 -5.88
C GLY A 44 1.25 -6.69 -4.53
N PHE A 45 0.00 -7.09 -4.32
CA PHE A 45 -0.85 -6.81 -3.18
C PHE A 45 -1.43 -8.13 -2.75
N LYS A 46 -1.23 -8.45 -1.47
CA LYS A 46 -1.63 -9.74 -0.95
C LYS A 46 -2.01 -9.62 0.51
N GLU A 47 -3.16 -10.19 0.86
CA GLU A 47 -3.51 -10.36 2.25
C GLU A 47 -2.58 -11.38 2.90
N VAL A 48 -2.06 -11.03 4.07
CA VAL A 48 -1.15 -11.85 4.85
C VAL A 48 -1.62 -11.89 6.30
N THR A 49 -1.20 -12.93 7.01
CA THR A 49 -1.26 -12.95 8.47
C THR A 49 -0.28 -11.94 9.07
N GLU A 50 -0.41 -11.68 10.38
CA GLU A 50 0.53 -10.87 11.15
C GLU A 50 2.00 -11.32 10.99
N ASN A 51 2.23 -12.61 10.75
CA ASN A 51 3.55 -13.19 10.56
C ASN A 51 4.03 -13.17 9.09
N GLY A 52 3.30 -12.52 8.19
CA GLY A 52 3.63 -12.42 6.77
C GLY A 52 3.29 -13.65 5.93
N LEU A 53 2.59 -14.65 6.50
CA LEU A 53 2.14 -15.81 5.73
C LEU A 53 0.94 -15.45 4.85
N PRO A 54 0.89 -15.89 3.58
CA PRO A 54 -0.27 -15.75 2.70
C PRO A 54 -1.60 -16.13 3.36
N LYS A 55 -2.63 -15.29 3.16
CA LYS A 55 -4.04 -15.58 3.50
C LYS A 55 -4.91 -15.42 2.24
N GLU A 56 -6.06 -16.09 2.20
CA GLU A 56 -7.09 -15.82 1.19
C GLU A 56 -7.75 -14.47 1.46
N PHE A 57 -7.97 -13.69 0.39
CA PHE A 57 -8.60 -12.39 0.50
C PHE A 57 -10.08 -12.51 0.83
N ASP A 58 -10.50 -11.99 1.98
CA ASP A 58 -11.90 -12.02 2.44
C ASP A 58 -12.54 -10.63 2.60
N GLY A 59 -11.84 -9.58 2.17
CA GLY A 59 -12.26 -8.19 2.22
C GLY A 59 -11.26 -7.33 2.99
N PHE A 60 -11.63 -6.08 3.28
CA PHE A 60 -10.84 -5.21 4.14
C PHE A 60 -11.52 -5.09 5.50
N GLN A 61 -10.81 -5.43 6.56
CA GLN A 61 -11.23 -5.22 7.94
C GLN A 61 -10.12 -4.51 8.72
N VAL A 62 -10.51 -3.70 9.69
CA VAL A 62 -9.55 -3.04 10.58
C VAL A 62 -8.76 -4.11 11.33
N GLY A 63 -7.44 -4.02 11.24
CA GLY A 63 -6.51 -4.99 11.83
C GLY A 63 -5.89 -5.96 10.84
N ASP A 64 -6.42 -6.09 9.62
CA ASP A 64 -5.87 -6.99 8.60
C ASP A 64 -4.51 -6.52 8.09
N PHE A 65 -3.69 -7.47 7.65
CA PHE A 65 -2.34 -7.20 7.16
C PHE A 65 -2.24 -7.46 5.66
N PHE A 66 -1.58 -6.55 4.96
CA PHE A 66 -1.36 -6.63 3.53
C PHE A 66 0.10 -6.38 3.20
N SER A 67 0.67 -7.26 2.37
CA SER A 67 1.98 -7.06 1.77
C SER A 67 1.81 -6.33 0.44
N LEU A 68 2.49 -5.20 0.29
CA LEU A 68 2.58 -4.44 -0.96
C LEU A 68 4.01 -4.55 -1.51
N ASN A 69 4.14 -4.86 -2.79
CA ASN A 69 5.38 -4.91 -3.56
C ASN A 69 5.06 -4.68 -5.05
N GLY A 70 4.74 -3.43 -5.40
CA GLY A 70 4.30 -3.11 -6.76
C GLY A 70 4.42 -1.63 -7.10
N LYS A 71 4.10 -1.30 -8.36
CA LYS A 71 3.93 0.07 -8.84
C LYS A 71 2.45 0.42 -8.82
N TYR A 72 2.12 1.59 -8.27
CA TYR A 72 0.74 2.04 -8.11
C TYR A 72 0.59 3.47 -8.60
N LYS A 73 -0.53 3.75 -9.25
CA LYS A 73 -0.84 5.07 -9.77
C LYS A 73 -1.31 5.98 -8.64
N VAL A 74 -0.76 7.18 -8.57
CA VAL A 74 -1.16 8.21 -7.61
C VAL A 74 -2.47 8.84 -8.04
N LEU A 75 -3.47 8.75 -7.18
CA LEU A 75 -4.78 9.41 -7.37
C LEU A 75 -4.81 10.78 -6.70
N ARG A 76 -4.34 10.87 -5.44
CA ARG A 76 -4.24 12.14 -4.69
C ARG A 76 -3.12 12.04 -3.66
N SER A 77 -2.44 13.13 -3.35
CA SER A 77 -1.38 13.16 -2.33
C SER A 77 -1.52 14.40 -1.47
N ASN A 78 -1.28 14.27 -0.17
CA ASN A 78 -1.13 15.37 0.78
C ASN A 78 0.23 15.29 1.49
N GLU A 79 0.43 16.06 2.56
CA GLU A 79 1.71 16.12 3.28
C GLU A 79 2.09 14.78 3.94
N LEU A 80 1.11 13.99 4.39
CA LEU A 80 1.34 12.79 5.20
C LEU A 80 1.05 11.49 4.45
N PHE A 81 0.02 11.50 3.59
CA PHE A 81 -0.53 10.31 2.95
C PHE A 81 -0.70 10.50 1.44
N THR A 82 -0.66 9.38 0.73
CA THR A 82 -0.95 9.30 -0.70
C THR A 82 -1.96 8.20 -0.96
N LYS A 83 -2.99 8.59 -1.71
CA LYS A 83 -4.03 7.72 -2.24
C LYS A 83 -3.54 7.13 -3.55
N ILE A 84 -3.44 5.82 -3.60
CA ILE A 84 -3.06 5.05 -4.78
C ILE A 84 -4.25 4.26 -5.31
N GLU A 85 -4.23 4.00 -6.61
CA GLU A 85 -5.15 3.07 -7.29
C GLU A 85 -4.59 1.65 -7.20
N LEU A 86 -5.39 0.73 -6.66
CA LEU A 86 -5.15 -0.70 -6.73
C LEU A 86 -6.44 -1.37 -7.20
N GLU A 87 -6.43 -1.91 -8.41
CA GLU A 87 -7.61 -2.49 -9.04
C GLU A 87 -8.82 -1.53 -8.97
N ASN A 88 -9.87 -1.87 -8.21
CA ASN A 88 -11.05 -1.04 -7.99
C ASN A 88 -11.08 -0.37 -6.61
N HIS A 89 -9.94 -0.36 -5.90
CA HIS A 89 -9.80 0.16 -4.55
C HIS A 89 -8.87 1.37 -4.51
N MET A 90 -9.20 2.30 -3.62
CA MET A 90 -8.34 3.42 -3.27
C MET A 90 -7.67 3.13 -1.93
N LEU A 91 -6.34 3.01 -1.93
CA LEU A 91 -5.58 2.77 -0.71
C LEU A 91 -4.85 4.05 -0.30
N SER A 92 -4.94 4.43 0.97
CA SER A 92 -4.25 5.58 1.55
C SER A 92 -3.04 5.10 2.34
N LEU A 93 -1.84 5.35 1.80
CA LEU A 93 -0.57 4.91 2.36
C LEU A 93 0.26 6.09 2.88
N PRO A 94 1.08 5.91 3.94
CA PRO A 94 1.98 6.93 4.44
C PRO A 94 3.09 7.26 3.42
N ASN A 95 3.34 8.54 3.19
CA ASN A 95 4.32 9.02 2.20
C ASN A 95 5.73 8.47 2.42
N HIS A 96 6.15 8.30 3.68
CA HIS A 96 7.49 7.83 4.05
C HIS A 96 7.75 6.33 3.71
N LYS A 97 6.73 5.62 3.24
CA LYS A 97 6.82 4.24 2.73
C LYS A 97 6.72 4.14 1.21
N LEU A 98 6.61 5.27 0.53
CA LEU A 98 6.47 5.35 -0.91
C LEU A 98 7.74 5.94 -1.53
N MET A 99 8.06 5.48 -2.73
CA MET A 99 9.10 6.10 -3.57
C MET A 99 8.55 6.37 -4.96
N GLU A 100 8.90 7.51 -5.53
CA GLU A 100 8.52 7.84 -6.91
C GLU A 100 9.27 6.92 -7.89
N VAL A 101 8.58 6.49 -8.94
CA VAL A 101 9.16 5.66 -10.00
C VAL A 101 8.82 6.25 -11.36
N GLU A 102 9.78 6.18 -12.28
CA GLU A 102 9.59 6.51 -13.69
C GLU A 102 8.74 5.47 -14.44
#